data_AF-A0A9E2PA68-F1
#
_entry.id   AF-A0A9E2PA68-F1
#
_cell.length_a   1.000
_cell.length_b   1.000
_cell.length_c   1.000
_cell.angle_alpha   90.00
_cell.angle_beta   90.00
_cell.angle_gamma   90.00
#
_symmetry.space_group_name_H-M   'P 1'
#
loop_
_entity.id
_entity.type
_entity.pdbx_description
1 polymer ?
#
loop_
_entity_poly.entity_id
_entity_poly.type
_entity_poly.pdbx_seq_one_letter_code
_entity_poly.pdbx_strand_id
1 'polypeptide(L)'
;QPRYASFIKASFALSDDYEKGLINDLSSYELWCKQVEEEIAGHKITEDKDYLAGIDLPVVVDMALNSLLNGIHARKSGSSE
;
A
#
# COMPACT_ATOMS: atom_id res chain seq x y z
N GLN A 1 -1.52 -15.41 -4.80
CA GLN A 1 -2.55 -14.36 -4.87
C GLN A 1 -2.23 -13.42 -6.04
N PRO A 2 -2.82 -13.62 -7.24
CA PRO A 2 -2.51 -12.84 -8.45
C PRO A 2 -2.84 -11.34 -8.34
N ARG A 3 -3.89 -10.98 -7.61
CA ARG A 3 -4.36 -9.59 -7.43
C ARG A 3 -3.27 -8.68 -6.85
N TYR A 4 -2.67 -9.07 -5.73
CA TYR A 4 -1.63 -8.26 -5.07
C TYR A 4 -0.33 -8.19 -5.87
N ALA A 5 -0.03 -9.22 -6.68
CA ALA A 5 1.10 -9.18 -7.60
C ALA A 5 0.90 -8.15 -8.71
N SER A 6 -0.33 -8.03 -9.25
CA SER A 6 -0.66 -6.98 -10.24
C SER A 6 -0.64 -5.59 -9.62
N PHE A 7 -1.13 -5.45 -8.39
CA PHE A 7 -1.04 -4.19 -7.63
C PHE A 7 0.41 -3.71 -7.51
N ILE A 8 1.31 -4.56 -7.00
CA ILE A 8 2.73 -4.20 -6.85
C ILE A 8 3.40 -3.86 -8.19
N LYS A 9 3.09 -4.61 -9.26
CA LYS A 9 3.61 -4.27 -10.59
C LYS A 9 3.16 -2.89 -11.05
N ALA A 10 1.90 -2.54 -10.83
CA ALA A 10 1.38 -1.22 -11.15
C ALA A 10 2.04 -0.13 -10.30
N SER A 11 2.29 -0.39 -9.01
CA SER A 11 3.02 0.52 -8.12
C SER A 11 4.42 0.85 -8.62
N PHE A 12 5.17 -0.13 -9.13
CA PHE A 12 6.49 0.14 -9.71
C PHE A 12 6.41 1.00 -10.97
N ALA A 13 5.47 0.71 -11.88
CA ALA A 13 5.28 1.54 -13.07
C ALA A 13 4.86 2.98 -12.72
N LEU A 14 3.98 3.13 -11.73
CA LEU A 14 3.53 4.43 -11.25
C LEU A 14 4.65 5.22 -10.55
N SER A 15 5.54 4.52 -9.83
CA SER A 15 6.73 5.11 -9.22
C SER A 15 7.62 5.77 -10.28
N ASP A 16 7.91 5.04 -11.36
CA ASP A 16 8.73 5.56 -12.45
C ASP A 16 8.14 6.83 -13.07
N ASP A 17 6.82 6.87 -13.27
CA ASP A 17 6.13 8.02 -13.84
C ASP A 17 6.08 9.21 -12.86
N TYR A 18 5.91 8.94 -11.56
CA TYR A 18 5.95 9.96 -10.51
C TYR A 18 7.34 10.58 -10.36
N GLU A 19 8.40 9.77 -10.32
CA GLU A 19 9.78 10.27 -10.21
C GLU A 19 10.22 11.08 -11.43
N LYS A 20 9.61 10.83 -12.60
CA LYS A 20 9.80 11.64 -13.82
C LYS A 20 8.92 12.90 -13.87
N GLY A 21 8.06 13.12 -12.87
CA GLY A 21 7.12 14.25 -12.83
C GLY A 21 5.98 14.18 -13.84
N LEU A 22 5.75 13.01 -14.45
CA LEU A 22 4.64 12.77 -15.38
C LEU A 22 3.30 12.68 -14.63
N ILE A 23 3.37 12.25 -13.37
CA ILE A 23 2.25 12.22 -12.43
C ILE A 23 2.70 12.99 -11.19
N ASN A 24 1.85 13.88 -10.69
CA ASN A 24 2.16 14.73 -9.54
C ASN A 24 1.10 14.65 -8.43
N ASP A 25 -0.01 13.98 -8.70
CA ASP A 25 -1.10 13.75 -7.75
C ASP A 25 -1.24 12.25 -7.50
N LEU A 26 -1.07 11.85 -6.24
CA LEU A 26 -1.15 10.47 -5.79
C LEU A 26 -2.45 10.16 -5.04
N SER A 27 -3.40 11.08 -4.90
CA SER A 27 -4.60 10.86 -4.07
C SER A 27 -5.45 9.66 -4.52
N SER A 28 -5.55 9.41 -5.83
CA SER A 28 -6.24 8.21 -6.34
C SER A 28 -5.49 6.92 -6.00
N TYR A 29 -4.17 6.98 -5.97
CA TYR A 29 -3.31 5.85 -5.62
C TYR A 29 -3.29 5.58 -4.11
N GLU A 30 -3.30 6.63 -3.28
CA GLU A 30 -3.50 6.54 -1.82
C GLU A 30 -4.80 5.79 -1.50
N LEU A 31 -5.91 6.14 -2.17
CA LEU A 31 -7.19 5.46 -1.99
C LEU A 31 -7.10 3.97 -2.39
N TRP A 32 -6.37 3.66 -3.46
CA TRP A 32 -6.19 2.26 -3.88
C TRP A 32 -5.36 1.47 -2.87
N CYS A 33 -4.28 2.05 -2.32
CA CYS A 33 -3.50 1.46 -1.24
C CYS A 33 -4.39 1.13 -0.04
N LYS A 34 -5.25 2.08 0.36
CA LYS A 34 -6.23 1.88 1.44
C LYS A 34 -7.23 0.74 1.16
N GLN A 35 -7.73 0.64 -0.06
CA GLN A 35 -8.61 -0.47 -0.45
C GLN A 35 -7.90 -1.83 -0.41
N VAL A 36 -6.62 -1.87 -0.76
CA VAL A 36 -5.81 -3.10 -0.74
C VAL A 36 -5.56 -3.56 0.69
N GLU A 37 -5.17 -2.67 1.60
CA GLU A 37 -4.94 -3.03 3.01
C GLU A 37 -6.23 -3.51 3.70
N GLU A 38 -7.36 -2.82 3.50
CA GLU A 38 -8.65 -3.18 4.09
C GLU A 38 -9.16 -4.52 3.53
N GLU A 39 -8.92 -4.80 2.24
CA GLU A 39 -9.24 -6.10 1.68
C GLU A 39 -8.40 -7.22 2.29
N ILE A 40 -7.09 -7.01 2.48
CA ILE A 40 -6.21 -8.00 3.11
C ILE A 40 -6.63 -8.22 4.57
N ALA A 41 -6.97 -7.15 5.29
CA ALA A 41 -7.44 -7.18 6.66
C ALA A 41 -8.79 -7.89 6.80
N GLY A 42 -9.67 -7.74 5.81
CA GLY A 42 -11.07 -8.19 5.86
C GLY A 42 -11.97 -7.25 6.66
N HIS A 43 -11.46 -6.09 7.08
CA HIS A 43 -12.18 -5.06 7.83
C HIS A 43 -11.55 -3.68 7.57
N LYS A 44 -12.23 -2.62 8.00
CA LYS A 44 -11.70 -1.26 7.91
C LYS A 44 -10.50 -1.07 8.82
N ILE A 45 -9.48 -0.37 8.35
CA ILE A 45 -8.32 0.05 9.14
C ILE A 45 -8.48 1.53 9.47
N THR A 46 -8.39 1.87 10.75
CA THR A 46 -8.54 3.26 11.24
C THR A 46 -7.22 3.94 11.52
N GLU A 47 -6.15 3.18 11.69
CA GLU A 47 -4.82 3.66 12.01
C GLU A 47 -3.78 2.89 11.21
N ASP A 48 -3.05 3.62 10.36
CA ASP A 48 -1.98 3.06 9.57
C ASP A 48 -0.67 3.19 10.34
N LYS A 49 0.13 2.12 10.32
CA LYS A 49 1.48 2.13 10.84
C LYS A 49 2.47 2.21 9.69
N ASP A 50 3.43 3.10 9.79
CA ASP A 50 4.57 3.11 8.90
C ASP A 50 5.59 2.06 9.37
N TYR A 51 5.65 0.92 8.67
CA TYR A 51 6.57 -0.18 8.93
C TYR A 51 7.92 0.01 8.24
N LEU A 52 8.01 0.94 7.29
CA LEU A 52 9.19 1.16 6.44
C LEU A 52 9.87 2.49 6.75
N ALA A 53 9.40 3.21 7.77
CA ALA A 53 9.99 4.42 8.31
C ALA A 53 11.53 4.34 8.37
N GLY A 54 12.20 5.28 7.69
CA GLY A 54 13.65 5.38 7.65
C GLY A 54 14.34 4.53 6.58
N ILE A 55 13.59 3.80 5.76
CA ILE A 55 14.10 3.16 4.54
C ILE A 55 13.95 4.15 3.38
N ASP A 56 15.02 4.31 2.60
CA ASP A 56 15.00 5.13 1.39
C ASP A 56 14.31 4.39 0.25
N LEU A 57 13.01 4.67 0.06
CA LEU A 57 12.16 4.09 -0.97
C LEU A 57 11.45 5.20 -1.76
N PRO A 58 11.19 4.99 -3.06
CA PRO A 58 10.27 5.84 -3.80
C PRO A 58 8.90 5.86 -3.13
N VAL A 59 8.30 7.05 -3.00
CA VAL A 59 7.06 7.25 -2.22
C VAL A 59 5.92 6.30 -2.64
N VAL A 60 5.78 6.04 -3.95
CA VAL A 60 4.73 5.15 -4.48
C VAL A 60 4.95 3.70 -4.04
N VAL A 61 6.20 3.26 -4.00
CA VAL A 61 6.60 1.91 -3.56
C VAL A 61 6.43 1.77 -2.05
N ASP A 62 6.84 2.79 -1.29
CA ASP A 62 6.65 2.85 0.16
C ASP A 62 5.17 2.65 0.53
N MET A 63 4.28 3.45 -0.06
CA MET A 63 2.84 3.33 0.17
C MET A 63 2.30 1.93 -0.18
N ALA A 64 2.76 1.34 -1.29
CA ALA A 64 2.33 0.02 -1.72
C ALA A 64 2.67 -1.04 -0.67
N LEU A 65 3.93 -1.03 -0.22
CA LEU A 65 4.44 -2.01 0.72
C LEU A 65 3.85 -1.79 2.11
N ASN A 66 3.72 -0.54 2.56
CA ASN A 66 3.05 -0.20 3.81
C ASN A 66 1.59 -0.69 3.81
N SER A 67 0.84 -0.53 2.72
CA SER A 67 -0.54 -1.06 2.64
C SER A 67 -0.61 -2.60 2.78
N LEU A 68 0.33 -3.33 2.15
CA LEU A 68 0.40 -4.78 2.32
C LEU A 68 0.71 -5.16 3.77
N LEU A 69 1.65 -4.47 4.41
CA LEU A 69 2.07 -4.75 5.79
C LEU A 69 0.97 -4.43 6.80
N ASN A 70 0.29 -3.28 6.65
CA ASN A 70 -0.85 -2.90 7.48
C ASN A 70 -1.99 -3.91 7.33
N GLY A 71 -2.35 -4.28 6.09
CA GLY A 71 -3.38 -5.29 5.84
C GLY A 71 -3.06 -6.64 6.49
N ILE A 72 -1.82 -7.14 6.32
CA ILE A 72 -1.38 -8.41 6.93
C ILE A 72 -1.39 -8.33 8.46
N HIS A 73 -0.93 -7.22 9.03
CA HIS A 73 -0.89 -7.02 10.47
C HIS A 73 -2.31 -6.98 11.07
N ALA A 74 -3.19 -6.16 10.48
CA ALA A 74 -4.58 -6.01 10.91
C ALA A 74 -5.34 -7.34 10.85
N ARG A 75 -5.18 -8.12 9.76
CA ARG A 75 -5.77 -9.45 9.64
C ARG A 75 -5.39 -10.37 10.79
N LYS A 76 -4.11 -10.37 11.19
CA LYS A 76 -3.63 -11.20 12.30
C LYS A 76 -4.24 -10.75 13.64
N SER A 77 -4.34 -9.45 13.88
CA SER A 77 -4.92 -8.88 15.08
C SER A 77 -6.43 -9.16 15.18
N GLY A 78 -7.16 -9.12 14.07
CA GLY A 78 -8.59 -9.46 14.00
C GLY A 78 -8.90 -10.96 14.00
N SER A 79 -7.91 -11.84 13.83
CA SER A 79 -8.08 -13.31 13.85
C SER A 79 -7.97 -13.92 15.26
N SER A 80 -8.03 -13.09 16.31
CA SER A 80 -7.92 -13.53 17.72
C SER A 80 -9.26 -13.54 18.48
N GLU A 81 -10.39 -13.54 17.75
CA GLU A 81 -11.74 -13.72 18.31
C GLU A 81 -12.29 -15.14 18.06
#